data_AF-A0A917AUZ4-F1
#
_entry.id   AF-A0A917AUZ4-F1
#
_cell.length_a   1.000
_cell.length_b   1.000
_cell.length_c   1.000
_cell.angle_alpha   90.00
_cell.angle_beta   90.00
_cell.angle_gamma   90.00
#
_symmetry.space_group_name_H-M   'P 1'
#
loop_
_entity.id
_entity.type
_entity.pdbx_description
1 polymer ?
#
loop_
_entity_poly.entity_id
_entity_poly.type
_entity_poly.pdbx_seq_one_letter_code
_entity_poly.pdbx_strand_id
1 'polypeptide(L)' 'MKKKRLLIIICSITLAFILTIIVSNYQSFYHAKEQCIQQGNIPHIERSFLILSWSVSCEK' A
#
# COMPACT_ATOMS: atom_id res chain seq x y z
N MET A 1 -35.05 9.06 2.13
CA MET A 1 -34.18 8.40 3.15
C MET A 1 -33.42 7.18 2.62
N LYS A 2 -34.05 6.21 1.94
CA LYS A 2 -33.39 4.97 1.46
C LYS A 2 -32.15 5.19 0.57
N LYS A 3 -32.19 6.14 -0.38
CA LYS A 3 -31.06 6.47 -1.27
C LYS A 3 -29.85 7.06 -0.55
N LYS A 4 -30.07 7.93 0.46
CA LYS A 4 -28.99 8.51 1.28
C LYS A 4 -28.28 7.44 2.11
N ARG A 5 -29.05 6.50 2.68
CA ARG A 5 -28.51 5.36 3.44
C ARG A 5 -27.68 4.43 2.55
N LEU A 6 -28.14 4.14 1.32
CA LEU A 6 -27.39 3.36 0.35
C LEU A 6 -26.06 4.03 -0.03
N LEU A 7 -26.06 5.33 -0.29
CA LEU A 7 -24.85 6.11 -0.57
C LEU A 7 -23.82 6.00 0.57
N ILE A 8 -24.25 6.16 1.82
CA ILE A 8 -23.36 6.04 2.98
C ILE A 8 -22.73 4.64 3.05
N ILE A 9 -23.52 3.60 2.83
CA ILE A 9 -23.01 2.21 2.83
C ILE A 9 -21.96 2.02 1.74
N ILE A 10 -22.25 2.46 0.51
CA ILE A 10 -21.29 2.35 -0.61
C ILE A 10 -20.01 3.11 -0.27
N CYS A 11 -20.11 4.35 0.21
CA CYS A 11 -18.93 5.13 0.61
C CYS A 11 -18.12 4.43 1.70
N SER A 12 -18.77 3.83 2.71
CA SER A 12 -18.06 3.10 3.78
C SER A 12 -17.32 1.88 3.27
N ILE A 13 -17.94 1.12 2.35
CA ILE A 13 -17.32 -0.06 1.75
C ILE A 13 -16.12 0.36 0.89
N THR A 14 -16.30 1.35 0.02
CA THR A 14 -15.22 1.88 -0.82
C THR A 14 -14.05 2.39 0.03
N LEU A 15 -14.33 3.11 1.13
CA LEU A 15 -13.30 3.59 2.04
C LEU A 15 -12.54 2.42 2.69
N ALA A 16 -13.25 1.39 3.15
CA ALA A 16 -12.61 0.20 3.73
C ALA A 16 -11.70 -0.53 2.72
N PHE A 17 -12.15 -0.65 1.46
CA PHE A 17 -11.32 -1.20 0.40
C PHE A 17 -10.06 -0.37 0.14
N ILE A 18 -10.20 0.95 0.04
CA ILE A 18 -9.05 1.86 -0.15
C ILE A 18 -8.04 1.72 0.97
N LEU A 19 -8.50 1.71 2.24
CA LEU A 19 -7.62 1.53 3.40
C LEU A 19 -6.89 0.18 3.35
N THR A 20 -7.60 -0.89 2.99
CA THR A 20 -7.00 -2.23 2.88
C THR A 20 -5.91 -2.27 1.81
N ILE A 21 -6.16 -1.66 0.65
CA ILE A 21 -5.18 -1.57 -0.45
C ILE A 21 -3.93 -0.81 0.00
N ILE A 22 -4.09 0.32 0.70
CA ILE A 22 -2.97 1.12 1.20
C ILE A 22 -2.14 0.33 2.21
N VAL A 23 -2.77 -0.28 3.20
CA VAL A 23 -2.08 -1.08 4.23
C VAL A 23 -1.34 -2.26 3.60
N SER A 24 -2.01 -2.98 2.68
CA SER A 24 -1.41 -4.13 1.99
C SER A 24 -0.20 -3.73 1.13
N ASN A 25 -0.28 -2.60 0.41
CA ASN A 25 0.85 -2.08 -0.36
C ASN A 25 2.03 -1.69 0.54
N TYR A 26 1.74 -0.99 1.65
CA TYR A 26 2.78 -0.60 2.59
C TYR A 26 3.49 -1.81 3.20
N GLN A 27 2.73 -2.84 3.59
CA GLN A 27 3.30 -4.07 4.14
C GLN A 27 4.12 -4.84 3.10
N SER A 28 3.63 -4.92 1.86
CA SER A 28 4.35 -5.56 0.75
C SER A 28 5.66 -4.85 0.46
N PHE A 29 5.64 -3.50 0.42
CA PHE A 29 6.83 -2.67 0.28
C PHE A 29 7.84 -2.91 1.40
N TYR A 30 7.38 -2.90 2.66
CA TYR A 30 8.24 -3.13 3.82
C TYR A 30 8.87 -4.53 3.77
N HIS A 31 8.08 -5.56 3.44
CA HIS A 31 8.58 -6.92 3.30
C HIS A 31 9.63 -7.06 2.20
N ALA A 32 9.40 -6.46 1.03
CA ALA A 32 10.38 -6.46 -0.06
C ALA A 32 11.71 -5.81 0.37
N LYS A 33 11.65 -4.69 1.10
CA LYS A 33 12.82 -4.03 1.67
C LYS A 33 13.57 -4.91 2.67
N GLU A 34 12.86 -5.53 3.61
CA GLU A 34 13.49 -6.39 4.62
C GLU A 34 14.15 -7.61 3.98
N GLN A 35 13.50 -8.24 3.00
CA GLN A 35 14.11 -9.36 2.26
C GLN A 35 15.37 -8.94 1.50
N CYS A 36 15.37 -7.73 0.94
CA CYS A 36 16.55 -7.15 0.29
C CYS A 36 17.74 -7.09 1.26
N ILE A 37 17.51 -6.54 2.46
CA ILE A 37 18.52 -6.40 3.51
C ILE A 37 18.99 -7.77 4.02
N GLN A 38 18.06 -8.72 4.20
CA GLN A 38 18.39 -10.08 4.65
C GLN A 38 19.27 -10.85 3.66
N GLN A 39 19.21 -10.49 2.38
CA GLN A 39 20.09 -11.04 1.34
C GLN A 39 21.45 -10.34 1.25
N GLY A 40 21.72 -9.37 2.13
CA GLY A 40 22.96 -8.59 2.13
C GLY A 40 23.03 -7.51 1.05
N ASN A 41 21.92 -7.23 0.36
CA ASN A 41 21.84 -6.18 -0.65
C ASN A 41 21.48 -4.83 0.00
N ILE A 42 21.78 -3.74 -0.71
CA ILE A 42 21.38 -2.38 -0.31
C ILE A 42 20.02 -2.07 -0.97
N PRO A 43 18.96 -1.78 -0.18
CA PRO A 43 17.67 -1.41 -0.74
C PRO A 43 17.70 0.03 -1.26
N HIS A 44 17.41 0.21 -2.54
CA HIS A 44 17.10 1.49 -3.14
C HIS A 44 15.58 1.69 -3.15
N ILE A 45 15.12 2.83 -2.64
CA ILE A 45 13.69 3.10 -2.42
C ILE A 45 13.27 4.26 -3.31
N GLU A 46 12.35 4.00 -4.23
CA GLU A 46 11.69 5.06 -4.99
C GLU A 46 10.34 5.37 -4.36
N ARG A 47 10.17 6.63 -3.92
CA ARG A 47 8.91 7.10 -3.35
C ARG A 47 8.21 8.02 -4.32
N SER A 48 6.91 7.80 -4.44
CA SER A 48 5.98 8.70 -5.11
C SER A 48 5.03 9.32 -4.10
N PHE A 49 4.22 10.29 -4.52
CA PHE A 49 3.22 10.92 -3.66
C PHE A 49 2.24 9.91 -3.05
N LEU A 50 1.82 8.91 -3.84
CA LEU A 50 0.99 7.81 -3.37
C LEU A 50 1.85 6.63 -2.92
N ILE A 51 1.55 6.09 -1.74
CA ILE A 51 2.22 4.89 -1.16
C ILE A 51 2.11 3.68 -2.10
N LEU A 52 1.03 3.61 -2.90
CA LEU A 52 0.79 2.54 -3.88
C LEU A 52 1.83 2.51 -5.02
N SER A 53 2.58 3.59 -5.19
CA SER A 53 3.59 3.75 -6.23
C SER A 53 5.00 3.73 -5.65
N TRP A 54 5.16 3.24 -4.43
CA TRP A 54 6.48 3.03 -3.85
C TRP A 54 7.04 1.71 -4.34
N SER A 55 8.30 1.70 -4.71
CA SER A 55 9.01 0.51 -5.18
C SER A 55 10.31 0.36 -4.40
N VAL A 56 10.77 -0.90 -4.31
CA VAL A 56 12.08 -1.25 -3.77
C VAL A 56 12.85 -1.96 -4.87
N SER A 57 14.03 -1.46 -5.18
CA SER A 57 15.05 -2.17 -5.95
C SER A 57 16.20 -2.59 -5.03
N CYS A 58 16.87 -3.67 -5.38
CA CYS A 58 18.00 -4.21 -4.63
C CYS A 58 19.26 -4.07 -5.46
N GLU A 59 20.25 -3.36 -4.92
CA GLU A 59 21.58 -3.25 -5.51
C GLU A 59 22.58 -4.05 -4.66
N LYS A 60 23.55 -4.67 -5.32
CA LYS A 60 24.62 -5.43 -4.67
C LYS A 60 25.78 -4.53 -4.31
#